data_AF-A0A9E7K0U6-F1
#
_entry.id   AF-A0A9E7K0U6-F1
#
_cell.length_a   1.000
_cell.length_b   1.000
_cell.length_c   1.000
_cell.angle_alpha   90.00
_cell.angle_beta   90.00
_cell.angle_gamma   90.00
#
_symmetry.space_group_name_H-M   'P 1'
#
loop_
_entity.id
_entity.type
_entity.pdbx_description
1 polymer ?
#
loop_
_entity_poly.entity_id
_entity_poly.type
_entity_poly.pdbx_seq_one_letter_code
_entity_poly.pdbx_strand_id
1 'polypeptide(L)'
;MASSSSGSGLTFKLHPLVIVNISDHHTRVRAQIQHSASASAAPLAEGVGGRVFGCVIGVQRGRTVEIFNSFELLYDPLTHSLDRSFLEKKQELCFGVKSSMM
;
A
#
# COMPACT_ATOMS: atom_id res chain seq x y z
N MET A 1 -12.26 -4.51 24.17
CA MET A 1 -11.20 -3.70 24.81
C MET A 1 -10.75 -2.65 23.81
N ALA A 2 -11.15 -1.38 23.99
CA ALA A 2 -10.59 -0.29 23.20
C ALA A 2 -9.30 0.15 23.88
N SER A 3 -8.16 -0.16 23.27
CA SER A 3 -6.86 0.38 23.68
C SER A 3 -6.86 1.88 23.41
N SER A 4 -6.89 2.65 24.49
CA SER A 4 -6.78 4.11 24.50
C SER A 4 -5.55 4.55 23.72
N SER A 5 -5.76 5.33 22.66
CA SER A 5 -4.72 5.87 21.80
C SER A 5 -3.83 6.84 22.59
N SER A 6 -2.62 6.39 22.93
CA SER A 6 -1.53 7.30 23.26
C SER A 6 -1.23 8.14 22.01
N GLY A 7 -1.78 9.35 21.93
CA GLY A 7 -1.51 10.27 20.82
C GLY A 7 -0.02 10.59 20.80
N SER A 8 0.71 10.06 19.82
CA SER A 8 2.18 10.13 19.72
C SER A 8 2.75 11.54 19.52
N GLY A 9 1.91 12.58 19.52
CA GLY A 9 2.32 13.97 19.25
C GLY A 9 2.80 14.21 17.82
N LEU A 10 2.56 13.27 16.91
CA LEU A 10 2.91 13.36 15.49
C LEU A 10 1.81 14.05 14.68
N THR A 11 2.23 14.89 13.74
CA THR A 11 1.36 15.52 12.74
C THR A 11 1.55 14.81 11.40
N PHE A 12 0.47 14.29 10.82
CA PHE A 12 0.51 13.65 9.51
C PHE A 12 -0.02 14.60 8.43
N LYS A 13 0.76 14.78 7.36
CA LYS A 13 0.29 15.42 6.13
C LYS A 13 0.21 14.36 5.05
N LEU A 14 -0.98 14.21 4.48
CA LEU A 14 -1.25 13.24 3.42
C LEU A 14 -1.43 13.98 2.10
N HIS A 15 -0.58 13.68 1.12
CA HIS A 15 -0.71 14.22 -0.23
C HIS A 15 -1.91 13.55 -0.94
N PRO A 16 -2.79 14.29 -1.63
CA PRO A 16 -3.95 13.73 -2.31
C PRO A 16 -3.62 12.60 -3.30
N LEU A 17 -2.45 12.66 -3.95
CA LEU A 17 -1.95 11.62 -4.84
C LEU A 17 -2.01 10.21 -4.21
N VAL A 18 -1.68 10.09 -2.92
CA VAL A 18 -1.66 8.80 -2.21
C VAL A 18 -3.07 8.21 -2.13
N ILE A 19 -4.07 9.05 -1.88
CA ILE A 19 -5.48 8.65 -1.82
C ILE A 19 -5.93 8.17 -3.20
N VAL A 20 -5.57 8.92 -4.25
CA VAL A 20 -5.91 8.57 -5.63
C VAL A 20 -5.27 7.23 -6.00
N ASN A 21 -3.98 7.04 -5.76
CA ASN A 21 -3.24 5.81 -6.07
C ASN A 21 -3.86 4.58 -5.39
N ILE A 22 -4.20 4.67 -4.10
CA ILE A 22 -4.80 3.55 -3.35
C ILE A 22 -6.20 3.24 -3.88
N SER A 23 -7.01 4.28 -4.12
CA SER A 23 -8.39 4.11 -4.63
C SER A 23 -8.40 3.46 -6.01
N ASP A 24 -7.49 3.89 -6.87
CA ASP A 24 -7.29 3.39 -8.22
C ASP A 24 -6.79 1.93 -8.22
N HIS A 25 -5.80 1.59 -7.38
CA HIS A 25 -5.35 0.20 -7.20
C HIS A 25 -6.50 -0.72 -6.75
N HIS A 26 -7.24 -0.32 -5.71
CA HIS A 26 -8.38 -1.09 -5.22
C HIS A 26 -9.43 -1.32 -6.32
N THR A 27 -9.78 -0.26 -7.05
CA THR A 27 -10.81 -0.32 -8.09
C THR A 27 -10.37 -1.20 -9.26
N ARG A 28 -9.10 -1.10 -9.70
CA ARG A 28 -8.54 -1.98 -10.73
C ARG A 28 -8.61 -3.45 -10.34
N VAL A 29 -8.13 -3.80 -9.15
CA VAL A 29 -8.11 -5.20 -8.68
C VAL A 29 -9.53 -5.75 -8.56
N ARG A 30 -10.47 -4.94 -8.08
CA ARG A 30 -11.89 -5.32 -8.04
C ARG A 30 -12.47 -5.57 -9.43
N ALA A 31 -12.21 -4.70 -10.39
CA ALA A 31 -12.67 -4.86 -11.77
C ALA A 31 -12.08 -6.12 -12.44
N GLN A 32 -10.79 -6.40 -12.22
CA GLN A 32 -10.13 -7.61 -12.74
C GLN A 32 -10.76 -8.89 -12.16
N ILE A 33 -11.01 -8.92 -10.85
CA ILE A 33 -11.68 -10.06 -10.20
C ILE A 33 -13.08 -10.26 -10.78
N GLN A 34 -13.85 -9.18 -10.98
CA GLN A 34 -15.20 -9.26 -11.56
C GLN A 34 -15.18 -9.81 -12.99
N HIS A 35 -14.21 -9.39 -13.82
CA HIS A 35 -14.06 -9.92 -15.17
C HIS A 35 -13.63 -11.39 -15.19
N SER A 36 -12.74 -11.81 -14.30
CA SER A 36 -12.29 -13.21 -14.22
C SER A 36 -13.30 -14.15 -13.56
N ALA A 37 -14.16 -13.65 -12.67
CA ALA A 37 -15.19 -14.44 -11.98
C ALA A 37 -16.38 -14.82 -12.87
N SER A 38 -16.43 -14.37 -14.14
CA SER A 38 -17.37 -14.90 -15.14
C SER A 38 -16.99 -16.31 -15.63
N ALA A 39 -15.83 -16.85 -15.23
CA ALA A 39 -15.45 -18.24 -15.48
C ALA A 39 -15.27 -18.99 -14.15
N SER A 40 -16.30 -19.75 -13.78
CA SER A 40 -16.39 -20.70 -12.65
C SER A 40 -16.45 -20.10 -11.23
N ALA A 41 -17.58 -20.38 -10.58
CA ALA A 41 -17.89 -20.04 -9.20
C ALA A 41 -17.05 -20.85 -8.21
N ALA A 42 -16.33 -20.16 -7.34
CA ALA A 42 -16.06 -20.60 -5.97
C ALA A 42 -15.97 -19.33 -5.09
N PRO A 43 -16.60 -19.29 -3.91
CA PRO A 43 -16.46 -18.18 -2.99
C PRO A 43 -15.03 -18.17 -2.48
N LEU A 44 -14.18 -17.35 -3.10
CA LEU A 44 -12.86 -17.01 -2.59
C LEU A 44 -13.07 -16.55 -1.15
N ALA A 45 -12.53 -17.32 -0.20
CA ALA A 45 -12.66 -17.17 1.24
C ALA A 45 -12.93 -15.73 1.69
N GLU A 46 -13.96 -15.56 2.51
CA GLU A 46 -14.31 -14.31 3.20
C GLU A 46 -13.05 -13.71 3.87
N GLY A 47 -12.35 -12.83 3.16
CA GLY A 47 -11.08 -12.28 3.64
C GLY A 47 -10.16 -11.73 2.55
N VAL A 48 -10.13 -12.35 1.35
CA VAL A 48 -9.19 -11.99 0.26
C VAL A 48 -9.91 -11.41 -0.97
N GLY A 49 -11.23 -11.23 -0.89
CA GLY A 49 -12.05 -10.63 -1.96
C GLY A 49 -11.73 -9.16 -2.19
N GLY A 50 -10.68 -8.86 -2.96
CA GLY A 50 -10.35 -7.51 -3.43
C GLY A 50 -9.52 -6.67 -2.49
N ARG A 51 -8.96 -7.28 -1.44
CA ARG A 51 -7.99 -6.60 -0.59
C ARG A 51 -6.72 -6.33 -1.40
N VAL A 52 -6.27 -5.09 -1.35
CA VAL A 52 -5.01 -4.66 -1.97
C VAL A 52 -3.96 -4.38 -0.91
N PHE A 53 -2.70 -4.62 -1.26
CA PHE A 53 -1.56 -4.40 -0.40
C PHE A 53 -0.59 -3.40 -1.04
N GLY A 54 0.10 -2.64 -0.21
CA GLY A 54 1.02 -1.61 -0.67
C GLY A 54 1.75 -0.94 0.48
N CYS A 55 2.69 -0.06 0.12
CA CYS A 55 3.45 0.76 1.03
C CYS A 55 3.30 2.23 0.69
N VAL A 56 3.41 3.08 1.71
CA VAL A 56 3.47 4.53 1.55
C VAL A 56 4.89 5.03 1.75
N ILE A 57 5.23 6.09 1.03
CA ILE A 57 6.54 6.73 1.07
C ILE A 57 6.35 8.17 1.52
N GLY A 58 7.20 8.58 2.46
CA GLY A 58 7.15 9.89 3.06
C GLY A 58 8.50 10.37 3.55
N VAL A 59 8.51 11.57 4.11
CA VAL A 59 9.63 12.13 4.87
C VAL A 59 9.13 12.52 6.26
N GLN A 60 9.96 12.28 7.27
CA GLN A 60 9.70 12.77 8.62
C GLN A 60 10.61 13.96 8.91
N ARG A 61 10.03 15.08 9.33
CA ARG A 61 10.74 16.29 9.78
C ARG A 61 10.28 16.60 11.20
N GLY A 62 11.11 16.24 12.19
CA GLY A 62 10.74 16.32 13.59
C GLY A 62 9.51 15.47 13.90
N ARG A 63 8.44 16.11 14.37
CA ARG A 63 7.15 15.46 14.67
C ARG A 63 6.17 15.45 13.50
N THR A 64 6.55 15.99 12.34
CA THR A 64 5.70 16.00 11.15
C THR A 64 6.11 14.89 10.20
N VAL A 65 5.16 14.05 9.81
CA VAL A 65 5.32 13.01 8.78
C VAL A 65 4.54 13.43 7.54
N GLU A 66 5.25 13.62 6.43
CA GLU A 66 4.65 13.97 5.14
C GLU A 66 4.66 12.76 4.22
N ILE A 67 3.47 12.25 3.90
CA ILE A 67 3.27 11.07 3.04
C ILE A 67 2.90 11.59 1.65
N PHE A 68 3.76 11.36 0.67
CA PHE A 68 3.62 11.97 -0.66
C PHE A 68 3.50 10.96 -1.81
N ASN A 69 3.81 9.69 -1.58
CA ASN A 69 3.68 8.66 -2.61
C ASN A 69 3.29 7.30 -2.00
N SER A 70 2.88 6.37 -2.85
CA SER A 70 2.57 4.99 -2.49
C SER A 70 2.87 4.05 -3.65
N PHE A 71 3.15 2.79 -3.34
CA PHE A 71 3.32 1.74 -4.34
C PHE A 71 2.62 0.47 -3.91
N GLU A 72 2.22 -0.32 -4.89
CA GLU A 72 1.54 -1.59 -4.72
C GLU A 72 2.54 -2.69 -4.35
N LEU A 73 2.11 -3.66 -3.55
CA LEU A 73 2.91 -4.82 -3.19
C LEU A 73 2.19 -6.11 -3.57
N LEU A 74 2.97 -7.10 -3.99
CA LEU A 74 2.47 -8.44 -4.20
C LEU A 74 2.31 -9.15 -2.86
N TYR A 75 1.15 -9.76 -2.69
CA TYR A 75 0.80 -10.58 -1.54
C TYR A 75 0.68 -12.03 -1.97
N ASP A 76 1.42 -12.91 -1.29
CA ASP A 76 1.31 -14.34 -1.48
C ASP A 76 0.30 -14.91 -0.46
N PRO A 77 -0.88 -15.39 -0.92
CA PRO A 77 -1.90 -15.93 -0.03
C PRO A 77 -1.52 -17.29 0.58
N LEU A 78 -0.54 -18.01 0.02
CA LEU A 78 -0.12 -19.32 0.55
C LEU A 78 0.81 -19.16 1.75
N THR A 79 1.72 -18.20 1.69
CA THR A 79 2.68 -17.90 2.76
C THR A 79 2.21 -16.77 3.68
N HIS A 80 1.09 -16.14 3.37
CA HIS A 80 0.59 -14.91 4.01
C HIS A 80 1.67 -13.81 4.11
N SER A 81 2.53 -13.71 3.09
CA SER A 81 3.68 -12.81 3.09
C SER A 81 3.62 -11.78 1.97
N LEU A 82 4.36 -10.69 2.14
CA LEU A 82 4.57 -9.67 1.12
C LEU A 82 5.94 -9.90 0.48
N ASP A 83 6.04 -9.68 -0.83
CA ASP A 83 7.31 -9.83 -1.55
C ASP A 83 8.35 -8.81 -1.07
N ARG A 84 9.25 -9.30 -0.20
CA ARG A 84 10.30 -8.50 0.42
C ARG A 84 11.36 -8.05 -0.59
N SER A 85 11.74 -8.93 -1.52
CA SER A 85 12.75 -8.60 -2.53
C SER A 85 12.25 -7.52 -3.49
N PHE A 86 10.95 -7.51 -3.79
CA PHE A 86 10.32 -6.43 -4.54
C PHE A 86 10.31 -5.11 -3.77
N LEU A 87 9.99 -5.16 -2.47
CA LEU A 87 10.03 -3.98 -1.59
C LEU A 87 11.43 -3.36 -1.55
N GLU A 88 12.47 -4.17 -1.41
CA GLU A 88 13.87 -3.71 -1.36
C GLU A 88 14.28 -3.02 -2.68
N LYS A 89 13.93 -3.62 -3.84
CA LYS A 89 14.15 -2.98 -5.16
C LYS A 89 13.42 -1.65 -5.31
N LYS A 90 12.16 -1.57 -4.84
CA LYS A 90 11.37 -0.32 -4.86
C LYS A 90 11.98 0.74 -3.95
N GLN A 91 12.50 0.34 -2.79
CA GLN A 91 13.20 1.21 -1.87
C GLN A 91 14.45 1.81 -2.52
N GLU A 92 15.29 1.00 -3.19
CA GLU A 92 16.46 1.48 -3.92
C GLU A 92 16.10 2.52 -4.99
N LEU A 93 15.03 2.30 -5.76
CA LEU A 93 14.57 3.26 -6.76
C LEU A 93 14.08 4.57 -6.13
N CYS A 94 13.37 4.51 -5.01
CA CYS A 94 12.82 5.71 -4.37
C CYS A 94 13.86 6.52 -3.58
N PHE A 95 14.88 5.86 -3.02
CA PHE A 95 15.96 6.52 -2.28
C PHE A 95 17.17 6.87 -3.18
N GLY A 96 17.51 6.02 -4.16
CA GLY A 96 18.62 6.25 -5.10
C GLY A 96 18.40 7.42 -6.03
N VAL A 97 17.16 7.72 -6.42
CA VAL A 97 16.83 8.90 -7.26
C VAL A 97 17.08 10.22 -6.52
N LYS A 98 17.01 10.25 -5.18
CA LYS A 98 17.27 11.48 -4.41
C LYS A 98 18.76 11.79 -4.23
N SER A 99 19.66 10.82 -4.39
CA SER A 99 21.11 11.09 -4.33
C SER A 99 21.64 11.74 -5.61
N SER A 100 20.93 11.64 -6.74
CA SER A 100 21.33 12.26 -8.00
C SER A 100 20.78 13.69 -8.18
N MET A 101 19.97 14.17 -7.24
CA MET A 101 19.29 15.48 -7.35
C MET A 101 19.65 16.42 -6.19
N MET A 102 20.75 16.14 -5.50
CA MET A 102 21.41 17.00 -4.50
C MET A 102 22.79 17.39 -4.99
#